data_AF-A0A3M8EID8-F1
#
_entry.id   AF-A0A3M8EID8-F1
#
_cell.length_a   1.000
_cell.length_b   1.000
_cell.length_c   1.000
_cell.angle_alpha   90.00
_cell.angle_beta   90.00
_cell.angle_gamma   90.00
#
_symmetry.space_group_name_H-M   'P 1'
#
loop_
_entity.id
_entity.type
_entity.pdbx_description
1 polymer ?
#
loop_
_entity_poly.entity_id
_entity_poly.type
_entity_poly.pdbx_seq_one_letter_code
_entity_poly.pdbx_strand_id
1 'polypeptide(L)'
;MASEIIAQATWNENTAPDWLEKINWKHYEKLAYIGYKPEQIAMFYEIDKAEFMFYFMMIDSKLKWHYDRGQLYGQAREGMDMVADAAYNVTQAQRLDKLRDKIEFENAKNDVIYGGF
;
A
#
# COMPACT_ATOMS: atom_id res chain seq x y z
N MET A 1 -27.64 -7.10 14.22
CA MET A 1 -26.67 -8.20 14.03
C MET A 1 -25.68 -7.92 12.89
N ALA A 2 -25.96 -8.24 11.60
CA ALA A 2 -24.95 -8.06 10.53
C ALA A 2 -24.49 -6.59 10.32
N SER A 3 -25.43 -5.65 10.38
CA SER A 3 -25.15 -4.20 10.26
C SER A 3 -24.24 -3.67 11.39
N GLU A 4 -24.42 -4.15 12.61
CA GLU A 4 -23.64 -3.70 13.78
C GLU A 4 -22.21 -4.25 13.76
N ILE A 5 -22.03 -5.48 13.28
CA ILE A 5 -20.69 -6.08 13.10
C ILE A 5 -19.90 -5.30 12.05
N ILE A 6 -20.53 -4.93 10.94
CA ILE A 6 -19.90 -4.10 9.90
C ILE A 6 -19.53 -2.73 10.46
N ALA A 7 -20.44 -2.10 11.22
CA ALA A 7 -20.17 -0.80 11.84
C ALA A 7 -18.97 -0.84 12.80
N GLN A 8 -18.83 -1.91 13.59
CA GLN A 8 -17.70 -2.08 14.51
C GLN A 8 -16.38 -2.41 13.78
N ALA A 9 -16.46 -3.09 12.64
CA ALA A 9 -15.29 -3.44 11.82
C ALA A 9 -14.88 -2.32 10.84
N THR A 10 -15.65 -1.24 10.75
CA THR A 10 -15.37 -0.09 9.87
C THR A 10 -14.59 0.97 10.63
N TRP A 11 -13.59 1.54 9.97
CA TRP A 11 -12.80 2.63 10.50
C TRP A 11 -13.69 3.81 10.89
N ASN A 12 -13.47 4.34 12.09
CA ASN A 12 -14.17 5.51 12.60
C ASN A 12 -13.14 6.44 13.25
N GLU A 13 -13.04 7.67 12.73
CA GLU A 13 -12.10 8.69 13.21
C GLU A 13 -12.35 9.06 14.68
N ASN A 14 -13.58 8.92 15.18
CA ASN A 14 -13.92 9.22 16.58
C ASN A 14 -13.43 8.14 17.56
N THR A 15 -13.09 6.95 17.05
CA THR A 15 -12.55 5.82 17.84
C THR A 15 -11.11 5.50 17.43
N ALA A 16 -10.47 6.43 16.71
CA ALA A 16 -9.07 6.30 16.36
C ALA A 16 -8.21 6.36 17.63
N PRO A 17 -7.16 5.56 17.70
CA PRO A 17 -6.30 5.53 18.87
C PRO A 17 -5.35 6.73 18.89
N ASP A 18 -5.01 7.22 20.08
CA ASP A 18 -4.19 8.43 20.26
C ASP A 18 -2.81 8.33 19.58
N TRP A 19 -2.25 7.12 19.49
CA TRP A 19 -0.95 6.92 18.83
C TRP A 19 -0.98 7.22 17.32
N LEU A 20 -2.16 7.31 16.71
CA LEU A 20 -2.31 7.69 15.30
C LEU A 20 -1.70 9.08 15.03
N GLU A 21 -1.76 9.98 16.01
CA GLU A 21 -1.16 11.32 15.90
C GLU A 21 0.36 11.29 15.79
N LYS A 22 1.01 10.23 16.28
CA LYS A 22 2.47 10.03 16.17
C LYS A 22 2.89 9.65 14.75
N ILE A 23 1.97 9.18 13.91
CA ILE A 23 2.29 8.71 12.57
C ILE A 23 2.51 9.89 11.64
N ASN A 24 3.75 10.00 11.13
CA ASN A 24 4.03 10.86 10.00
C ASN A 24 3.67 10.14 8.70
N TRP A 25 2.53 10.51 8.11
CA TRP A 25 2.01 9.85 6.91
C TRP A 25 2.98 9.83 5.72
N LYS A 26 3.81 10.86 5.55
CA LYS A 26 4.82 10.88 4.48
C LYS A 26 5.94 9.86 4.73
N HIS A 27 6.35 9.67 5.98
CA HIS A 27 7.33 8.64 6.33
C HIS A 27 6.72 7.24 6.26
N TYR A 28 5.48 7.10 6.72
CA TYR A 28 4.71 5.86 6.63
C TYR A 28 4.59 5.37 5.18
N GLU A 29 4.16 6.23 4.25
CA GLU A 29 4.04 5.91 2.82
C GLU A 29 5.40 5.50 2.21
N LYS A 30 6.50 6.13 2.63
CA LYS A 30 7.86 5.76 2.19
C LYS A 30 8.27 4.38 2.71
N LEU A 31 7.98 4.06 3.97
CA LEU A 31 8.28 2.74 4.53
C LEU A 31 7.49 1.64 3.80
N ALA A 32 6.22 1.89 3.48
CA ALA A 32 5.40 0.98 2.69
C ALA A 32 5.99 0.76 1.29
N TYR A 33 6.41 1.84 0.62
CA TYR A 33 7.09 1.75 -0.68
C TYR A 33 8.38 0.94 -0.64
N ILE A 34 9.23 1.14 0.37
CA ILE A 34 10.46 0.35 0.55
C ILE A 34 10.16 -1.16 0.68
N GLY A 35 8.93 -1.52 1.08
CA GLY A 35 8.46 -2.88 1.20
C GLY A 35 8.43 -3.39 2.64
N TYR A 36 8.49 -2.51 3.63
CA TYR A 36 8.25 -2.89 5.02
C TYR A 36 6.81 -3.33 5.21
N LYS A 37 6.61 -4.47 5.86
CA LYS A 37 5.28 -4.99 6.16
C LYS A 37 4.58 -4.14 7.24
N PRO A 38 3.23 -4.13 7.30
CA PRO A 38 2.49 -3.40 8.32
C PRO A 38 2.97 -3.66 9.75
N GLU A 39 3.34 -4.90 10.09
CA GLU A 39 3.86 -5.27 11.41
C GLU A 39 5.23 -4.65 11.71
N GLN A 40 6.07 -4.47 10.68
CA GLN A 40 7.38 -3.83 10.82
C GLN A 40 7.22 -2.31 10.96
N ILE A 41 6.23 -1.74 10.28
CA ILE A 41 5.88 -0.32 10.42
C ILE A 41 5.31 -0.06 11.83
N ALA A 42 4.47 -0.95 12.37
CA ALA A 42 4.02 -0.88 13.76
C ALA A 42 5.20 -0.84 14.74
N MET A 43 6.16 -1.74 14.54
CA MET A 43 7.39 -1.79 15.34
C MET A 43 8.23 -0.50 15.20
N PHE A 44 8.32 0.08 14.00
CA PHE A 44 9.05 1.33 13.77
C PHE A 44 8.46 2.52 14.54
N TYR A 45 7.13 2.58 14.66
CA TYR A 45 6.44 3.63 15.42
C TYR A 45 6.23 3.28 16.91
N GLU A 46 6.80 2.16 17.37
CA GLU A 46 6.65 1.66 18.75
C GLU A 46 5.18 1.43 19.15
N ILE A 47 4.36 0.96 18.22
CA ILE A 47 2.96 0.61 18.43
C ILE A 47 2.85 -0.89 18.62
N ASP A 48 1.96 -1.34 19.53
CA ASP A 48 1.70 -2.76 19.69
C ASP A 48 1.24 -3.37 18.36
N LYS A 49 1.84 -4.50 18.01
CA LYS A 49 1.59 -5.16 16.73
C LYS A 49 0.12 -5.59 16.60
N ALA A 50 -0.47 -6.17 17.64
CA ALA A 50 -1.84 -6.70 17.55
C ALA A 50 -2.84 -5.56 17.42
N GLU A 51 -2.66 -4.49 18.19
CA GLU A 51 -3.47 -3.28 18.10
C GLU A 51 -3.35 -2.62 16.73
N PHE A 52 -2.12 -2.41 16.23
CA PHE A 52 -1.91 -1.83 14.92
C PHE A 52 -2.59 -2.65 13.81
N MET A 53 -2.42 -3.98 13.85
CA MET A 53 -3.00 -4.87 12.84
C MET A 53 -4.53 -4.90 12.90
N PHE A 54 -5.13 -4.78 14.09
CA PHE A 54 -6.58 -4.65 14.24
C PHE A 54 -7.09 -3.42 13.48
N TYR A 55 -6.50 -2.25 13.70
CA TYR A 55 -6.87 -1.02 12.99
C TYR A 55 -6.51 -1.06 11.50
N PHE A 56 -5.43 -1.74 11.12
CA PHE A 56 -5.04 -1.93 9.72
C PHE A 56 -6.05 -2.79 8.94
N MET A 57 -6.65 -3.78 9.58
CA MET A 57 -7.59 -4.72 8.94
C MET A 57 -9.05 -4.21 8.91
N MET A 58 -9.34 -3.05 9.51
CA MET A 58 -10.67 -2.45 9.45
C MET A 58 -11.07 -2.12 8.01
N ILE A 59 -12.38 -2.19 7.75
CA ILE A 59 -12.99 -1.67 6.53
C ILE A 59 -12.69 -0.17 6.46
N ASP A 60 -12.28 0.33 5.29
CA ASP A 60 -11.86 1.72 5.07
C ASP A 60 -10.73 2.19 6.00
N SER A 61 -9.88 1.27 6.45
CA SER A 61 -8.73 1.59 7.29
C SER A 61 -7.85 2.66 6.65
N LYS A 62 -7.67 3.77 7.37
CA LYS A 62 -6.75 4.85 7.01
C LYS A 62 -5.31 4.37 6.91
N LEU A 63 -4.90 3.47 7.81
CA LEU A 63 -3.56 2.86 7.81
C LEU A 63 -3.33 2.04 6.54
N LYS A 64 -4.34 1.25 6.15
CA LYS A 64 -4.30 0.46 4.92
C LYS A 64 -4.28 1.36 3.69
N TRP A 65 -5.12 2.39 3.65
CA TRP A 65 -5.15 3.34 2.54
C TRP A 65 -3.80 4.01 2.31
N HIS A 66 -3.16 4.53 3.37
CA HIS A 66 -1.82 5.14 3.25
C HIS A 66 -0.75 4.10 2.90
N TYR A 67 -0.89 2.86 3.34
CA TYR A 67 0.06 1.81 3.02
C TYR A 67 0.01 1.46 1.54
N ASP A 68 -1.18 1.15 1.04
CA ASP A 68 -1.42 0.82 -0.37
C ASP A 68 -1.04 2.01 -1.28
N ARG A 69 -1.38 3.23 -0.86
CA ARG A 69 -0.97 4.47 -1.57
C ARG A 69 0.54 4.63 -1.60
N GLY A 70 1.24 4.37 -0.50
CA GLY A 70 2.70 4.45 -0.43
C GLY A 70 3.36 3.52 -1.45
N GLN A 71 2.92 2.25 -1.47
CA GLN A 71 3.38 1.27 -2.45
C GLN A 71 3.13 1.72 -3.90
N LEU A 72 1.90 2.19 -4.19
CA LEU A 72 1.54 2.67 -5.52
C LEU A 72 2.38 3.88 -5.94
N TYR A 73 2.51 4.88 -5.06
CA TYR A 73 3.18 6.14 -5.38
C TYR A 73 4.65 5.93 -5.72
N GLY A 74 5.35 5.11 -4.93
CA GLY A 74 6.75 4.82 -5.19
C GLY A 74 6.96 4.00 -6.46
N GLN A 75 6.12 3.00 -6.71
CA GLN A 75 6.14 2.23 -7.98
C GLN A 75 5.87 3.13 -9.20
N ALA A 76 4.87 4.01 -9.10
CA ALA A 76 4.53 4.94 -10.17
C ALA A 76 5.70 5.91 -10.45
N ARG A 77 6.33 6.42 -9.41
CA ARG A 77 7.49 7.32 -9.54
C ARG A 77 8.67 6.61 -10.21
N GLU A 78 9.04 5.41 -9.76
CA GLU A 78 10.10 4.63 -10.40
C GLU A 78 9.79 4.36 -11.88
N GLY A 79 8.54 3.98 -12.19
CA GLY A 79 8.12 3.75 -13.57
C GLY A 79 8.23 4.99 -14.45
N MET A 80 7.84 6.17 -13.93
CA MET A 80 7.98 7.45 -14.64
C MET A 80 9.46 7.79 -14.91
N ASP A 81 10.33 7.61 -13.91
CA ASP A 81 11.77 7.84 -14.06
C ASP A 81 12.38 6.88 -15.11
N MET A 82 11.96 5.60 -15.10
CA MET A 82 12.39 4.62 -16.11
C MET A 82 11.94 5.01 -17.53
N VAL A 83 10.71 5.49 -17.70
CA VAL A 83 10.19 5.95 -19.00
C VAL A 83 10.99 7.15 -19.52
N ALA A 84 11.34 8.09 -18.66
CA ALA A 84 12.12 9.26 -19.04
C ALA A 84 13.53 8.90 -19.53
N ASP A 85 14.17 7.93 -18.88
CA ASP A 85 15.57 7.56 -19.16
C ASP A 85 15.72 6.46 -20.24
N ALA A 86 14.68 5.68 -20.52
CA ALA A 86 14.75 4.52 -21.42
C ALA A 86 15.21 4.86 -22.84
N ALA A 87 14.94 6.07 -23.33
CA ALA A 87 15.36 6.52 -24.67
C ALA A 87 16.88 6.62 -24.82
N TYR A 88 17.60 6.85 -23.72
CA TYR A 88 19.05 7.10 -23.72
C TYR A 88 19.84 6.03 -22.95
N ASN A 89 19.15 5.16 -22.21
CA ASN A 89 19.77 4.14 -21.37
C ASN A 89 19.14 2.75 -21.60
N VAL A 90 19.87 1.88 -22.29
CA VAL A 90 19.45 0.51 -22.60
C VAL A 90 19.12 -0.30 -21.35
N THR A 91 19.85 -0.10 -20.24
CA THR A 91 19.55 -0.77 -18.97
C THR A 91 18.20 -0.31 -18.39
N GLN A 92 17.86 0.98 -18.50
CA GLN A 92 16.56 1.47 -18.05
C GLN A 92 15.42 0.99 -18.96
N ALA A 93 15.65 0.90 -20.28
CA ALA A 93 14.70 0.29 -21.20
C ALA A 93 14.39 -1.17 -20.82
N GLN A 94 15.42 -1.98 -20.52
CA GLN A 94 15.23 -3.36 -20.08
C GLN A 94 14.49 -3.47 -18.73
N ARG A 95 14.72 -2.52 -17.79
CA ARG A 95 13.99 -2.49 -16.52
C ARG A 95 12.52 -2.12 -16.73
N LEU A 96 12.25 -1.20 -17.65
CA LEU A 96 10.91 -0.80 -18.02
C LEU A 96 10.13 -1.94 -18.70
N ASP A 97 10.75 -2.68 -19.62
CA ASP A 97 10.11 -3.83 -20.27
C ASP A 97 9.72 -4.90 -19.24
N LYS A 98 10.63 -5.24 -18.33
CA LYS A 98 10.32 -6.16 -17.21
C LYS A 98 9.19 -5.67 -16.31
N LEU A 99 9.12 -4.35 -16.07
CA LEU A 99 8.05 -3.76 -15.28
C LEU A 99 6.70 -3.90 -15.98
N ARG A 100 6.66 -3.65 -17.30
CA ARG A 100 5.45 -3.81 -18.13
C ARG A 100 4.99 -5.26 -18.17
N ASP A 101 5.89 -6.19 -18.44
CA ASP A 101 5.59 -7.63 -18.45
C ASP A 101 4.97 -8.09 -17.12
N LYS A 102 5.50 -7.59 -16.00
CA LYS A 102 4.97 -7.90 -14.66
C LYS A 102 3.55 -7.34 -14.48
N ILE A 103 3.30 -6.09 -14.88
CA ILE A 103 1.97 -5.46 -14.77
C ILE A 103 0.97 -6.20 -15.66
N GLU A 104 1.33 -6.52 -16.90
CA GLU A 104 0.49 -7.28 -17.82
C GLU A 104 0.14 -8.65 -17.26
N PHE A 105 1.12 -9.36 -16.69
CA PHE A 105 0.88 -10.65 -16.04
C PHE A 105 -0.09 -10.53 -14.86
N GLU A 106 0.09 -9.55 -13.97
CA GLU A 106 -0.79 -9.36 -12.82
C GLU A 106 -2.22 -8.98 -13.24
N ASN A 107 -2.37 -8.15 -14.26
CA ASN A 107 -3.67 -7.81 -14.83
C ASN A 107 -4.34 -9.03 -15.44
N ALA A 108 -3.63 -9.79 -16.28
CA ALA A 108 -4.15 -11.02 -16.88
C ALA A 108 -4.54 -12.07 -15.84
N LYS A 109 -3.74 -12.20 -14.76
CA LYS A 109 -4.07 -13.07 -13.63
C LYS A 109 -5.38 -12.64 -12.96
N ASN A 110 -5.55 -11.34 -12.71
CA ASN A 110 -6.76 -10.81 -12.10
C ASN A 110 -7.98 -10.99 -13.02
N ASP A 111 -7.85 -10.79 -14.32
CA ASP A 111 -8.92 -11.00 -15.30
C ASP A 111 -9.40 -12.46 -15.30
N VAL A 112 -8.48 -13.41 -15.22
CA VAL A 112 -8.80 -14.85 -15.17
C VAL A 112 -9.46 -15.25 -13.84
N ILE A 113 -8.98 -14.73 -12.71
CA ILE A 113 -9.46 -15.12 -11.38
C ILE A 113 -10.79 -14.45 -11.03
N TYR A 114 -10.94 -13.16 -11.36
CA TYR A 114 -12.06 -12.34 -10.92
C TYR A 114 -13.06 -11.99 -12.02
N GLY A 115 -12.78 -12.39 -13.27
CA GLY A 115 -13.62 -12.08 -14.43
C GLY A 115 -13.59 -10.59 -14.70
N GLY A 116 -12.61 -10.15 -15.50
CA GLY A 116 -12.39 -8.73 -15.83
C GLY A 116 -13.70 -7.96 -16.02
N PHE A 117 -13.85 -6.85 -15.31
CA PHE A 117 -15.03 -5.97 -15.38
C PHE A 117 -15.19 -5.33 -16.76
#